data_AF-A0A482RKC3-F1
#
_entry.id   AF-A0A482RKC3-F1
#
_cell.length_a   1.000
_cell.length_b   1.000
_cell.length_c   1.000
_cell.angle_alpha   90.00
_cell.angle_beta   90.00
_cell.angle_gamma   90.00
#
_symmetry.space_group_name_H-M   'P 1'
#
loop_
_entity.id
_entity.type
_entity.pdbx_description
1 polymer ?
#
loop_
_entity_poly.entity_id
_entity_poly.type
_entity_poly.pdbx_seq_one_letter_code
_entity_poly.pdbx_strand_id
1 'polypeptide(L)'
;MIAADFVGWGGLGPITVLFEYVFGIRPDVPSATIVWDVRLLDAFGVDNYPFGCDGVVALRCASRSRVEDKPVVTVRSNMPLTVRVLWGHRAHAEGGVISASPDADVPALHEEVLRVEATPIV
;
A
#
# COMPACT_ATOMS: atom_id res chain seq x y z
N MET A 1 -16.07 -26.27 7.93
CA MET A 1 -16.44 -25.18 7.01
C MET A 1 -15.33 -25.08 5.99
N ILE A 2 -15.56 -25.52 4.75
CA ILE A 2 -14.56 -25.43 3.68
C ILE A 2 -14.53 -23.96 3.24
N ALA A 3 -13.35 -23.35 3.29
CA ALA A 3 -13.12 -21.99 2.83
C ALA A 3 -13.36 -21.95 1.31
N ALA A 4 -14.51 -21.45 0.88
CA ALA A 4 -14.86 -21.37 -0.55
C ALA A 4 -13.86 -20.50 -1.34
N ASP A 5 -13.17 -19.59 -0.65
CA ASP A 5 -12.22 -18.63 -1.23
C ASP A 5 -10.75 -18.93 -0.90
N PHE A 6 -10.44 -20.06 -0.27
CA PHE A 6 -9.04 -20.40 0.04
C PHE A 6 -8.33 -20.95 -1.20
N VAL A 7 -7.48 -20.12 -1.80
CA VAL A 7 -6.67 -20.45 -2.99
C VAL A 7 -5.53 -21.46 -2.73
N GLY A 8 -5.43 -22.00 -1.51
CA GLY A 8 -4.35 -22.89 -1.09
C GLY A 8 -3.08 -22.15 -0.67
N TRP A 9 -2.21 -22.84 0.07
CA TRP A 9 -0.93 -22.29 0.55
C TRP A 9 -0.03 -21.79 -0.58
N GLY A 10 -0.08 -22.42 -1.75
CA GLY A 10 0.67 -22.00 -2.94
C GLY A 10 0.18 -20.68 -3.54
N GLY A 11 -1.10 -20.32 -3.36
CA GLY A 11 -1.66 -19.06 -3.85
C GLY A 11 -1.37 -17.86 -2.94
N LEU A 12 -1.11 -18.11 -1.65
CA LEU A 12 -0.82 -17.05 -0.68
C LEU A 12 0.46 -16.29 -1.04
N GLY A 13 1.54 -17.00 -1.39
CA GLY A 13 2.81 -16.37 -1.74
C GLY A 13 2.69 -15.33 -2.87
N PRO A 14 2.17 -15.70 -4.05
CA PRO A 14 1.97 -14.76 -5.16
C PRO A 14 1.04 -13.60 -4.83
N ILE A 15 -0.04 -13.82 -4.06
CA ILE A 15 -0.97 -12.74 -3.66
C ILE A 15 -0.27 -11.75 -2.72
N THR A 16 0.49 -12.24 -1.75
CA THR A 16 1.29 -11.39 -0.85
C THR A 16 2.31 -10.59 -1.66
N VAL A 17 3.01 -11.22 -2.61
CA VAL A 17 3.97 -10.53 -3.48
C VAL A 17 3.31 -9.41 -4.29
N LEU A 18 2.11 -9.67 -4.84
CA LEU A 18 1.34 -8.67 -5.57
C LEU A 18 1.03 -7.46 -4.69
N PHE A 19 0.49 -7.68 -3.49
CA PHE A 19 0.11 -6.57 -2.63
C PHE A 19 1.32 -5.80 -2.10
N GLU A 20 2.34 -6.48 -1.59
CA GLU A 20 3.45 -5.83 -0.88
C GLU A 20 4.51 -5.24 -1.81
N TYR A 21 4.82 -5.91 -2.92
CA TYR A 21 5.93 -5.52 -3.79
C TYR A 21 5.49 -4.88 -5.10
N VAL A 22 4.31 -5.23 -5.63
CA VAL A 22 3.78 -4.63 -6.87
C VAL A 22 2.89 -3.43 -6.56
N PHE A 23 1.87 -3.60 -5.72
CA PHE A 23 0.98 -2.50 -5.30
C PHE A 23 1.53 -1.68 -4.12
N GLY A 24 2.50 -2.22 -3.38
CA GLY A 24 3.17 -1.54 -2.27
C GLY A 24 2.32 -1.37 -1.00
N ILE A 25 1.26 -2.14 -0.83
CA ILE A 25 0.32 -2.05 0.29
C ILE A 25 0.80 -2.95 1.42
N ARG A 26 1.07 -2.35 2.58
CA ARG A 26 1.50 -3.05 3.80
C ARG A 26 0.62 -2.64 4.99
N PRO A 27 -0.22 -3.55 5.51
CA PRO A 27 -1.06 -3.26 6.66
C PRO A 27 -0.31 -3.45 7.98
N ASP A 28 -0.47 -2.49 8.90
CA ASP A 28 -0.18 -2.60 10.32
C ASP A 28 -1.52 -2.52 11.07
N VAL A 29 -2.15 -3.69 11.22
CA VAL A 29 -3.47 -3.83 11.85
C VAL A 29 -3.46 -3.35 13.32
N PRO A 30 -2.50 -3.73 14.18
CA PRO A 30 -2.43 -3.23 15.55
C PRO A 30 -2.40 -1.70 15.66
N SER A 31 -1.69 -1.03 14.74
CA SER A 31 -1.57 0.44 14.73
C SER A 31 -2.65 1.13 13.90
N ALA A 32 -3.66 0.41 13.40
CA ALA A 32 -4.67 0.91 12.46
C ALA A 32 -4.06 1.76 11.32
N THR A 33 -2.93 1.29 10.78
CA THR A 33 -2.15 2.03 9.78
C THR A 33 -1.91 1.17 8.54
N ILE A 34 -1.95 1.78 7.36
CA ILE A 34 -1.51 1.16 6.11
C ILE A 34 -0.38 1.99 5.55
N VAL A 35 0.77 1.36 5.31
CA VAL A 35 1.85 1.96 4.53
C VAL A 35 1.59 1.62 3.07
N TRP A 36 1.40 2.63 2.23
CA TRP A 36 1.18 2.47 0.80
C TRP A 36 2.30 3.10 0.00
N ASP A 37 3.19 2.25 -0.51
CA ASP A 37 4.28 2.62 -1.39
C ASP A 37 3.83 2.62 -2.86
N VAL A 38 3.59 3.81 -3.42
CA VAL A 38 3.09 3.99 -4.78
C VAL A 38 4.28 4.10 -5.75
N ARG A 39 4.51 3.02 -6.50
CA ARG A 39 5.58 2.91 -7.52
C ARG A 39 5.05 2.94 -8.94
N LEU A 40 3.88 2.33 -9.16
CA LEU A 40 3.27 2.25 -10.47
C LEU A 40 2.86 3.65 -10.97
N LEU A 41 2.92 3.82 -12.29
CA LEU A 41 2.49 5.03 -12.97
C LEU A 41 1.06 4.90 -13.50
N ASP A 42 0.61 3.68 -13.81
CA ASP A 42 -0.76 3.43 -14.25
C ASP A 42 -1.76 3.55 -13.10
N ALA A 43 -3.04 3.60 -13.42
CA ALA A 43 -4.10 3.53 -12.43
C ALA A 43 -4.21 2.09 -11.89
N PHE A 44 -4.21 1.94 -10.57
CA PHE A 44 -4.31 0.63 -9.91
C PHE A 44 -4.99 0.76 -8.55
N GLY A 45 -5.39 -0.38 -8.00
CA GLY A 45 -6.02 -0.40 -6.69
C GLY A 45 -6.53 -1.77 -6.32
N VAL A 46 -7.04 -1.83 -5.09
CA VAL A 46 -7.74 -2.98 -4.55
C VAL A 46 -9.02 -2.50 -3.88
N ASP A 47 -10.12 -3.17 -4.21
CA ASP A 47 -11.38 -3.03 -3.48
C ASP A 47 -11.56 -4.23 -2.55
N ASN A 48 -12.35 -4.05 -1.50
CA ASN A 48 -12.63 -5.10 -0.50
C ASN A 48 -11.37 -5.69 0.14
N TYR A 49 -10.37 -4.87 0.42
CA TYR A 49 -9.15 -5.29 1.10
C TYR A 49 -9.46 -5.57 2.58
N PRO A 50 -9.30 -6.81 3.06
CA PRO A 50 -9.57 -7.14 4.46
C PRO A 50 -8.50 -6.52 5.36
N PHE A 51 -8.93 -5.88 6.45
CA PHE A 51 -8.06 -5.23 7.42
C PHE A 51 -8.48 -5.62 8.85
N GLY A 52 -7.71 -6.50 9.48
CA GLY A 52 -8.08 -7.08 10.77
C GLY A 52 -9.30 -8.01 10.68
N CYS A 53 -10.12 -8.05 11.74
CA CYS A 53 -11.25 -8.98 11.81
C CYS A 53 -12.46 -8.52 10.97
N ASP A 54 -12.85 -7.24 11.11
CA ASP A 54 -14.09 -6.71 10.54
C ASP A 54 -13.84 -5.55 9.55
N GLY A 55 -12.58 -5.13 9.40
CA GLY A 55 -12.22 -4.00 8.56
C GLY A 55 -12.22 -4.34 7.07
N VAL A 56 -12.74 -3.42 6.28
CA VAL A 56 -12.71 -3.48 4.83
C VAL A 56 -12.25 -2.12 4.31
N VAL A 57 -11.27 -2.14 3.42
CA VAL A 57 -10.66 -0.94 2.85
C VAL A 57 -10.67 -1.02 1.32
N ALA A 58 -10.97 0.09 0.67
CA ALA A 58 -10.76 0.27 -0.77
C ALA A 58 -9.65 1.30 -0.97
N LEU A 59 -8.63 0.93 -1.74
CA LEU A 59 -7.43 1.70 -2.02
C LEU A 59 -7.32 1.86 -3.54
N ARG A 60 -7.44 3.08 -4.06
CA ARG A 60 -7.30 3.36 -5.49
C ARG A 60 -6.33 4.49 -5.76
N CYS A 61 -5.42 4.29 -6.70
CA CYS A 61 -4.48 5.29 -7.18
C CYS A 61 -4.79 5.60 -8.65
N ALA A 62 -4.91 6.88 -8.99
CA ALA A 62 -5.02 7.30 -10.37
C ALA A 62 -3.65 7.21 -11.08
N SER A 63 -3.67 7.20 -12.42
CA SER A 63 -2.45 7.23 -13.22
C SER A 63 -1.72 8.57 -13.10
N ARG A 64 -0.40 8.54 -13.20
CA ARG A 64 0.50 9.70 -13.18
C ARG A 64 1.60 9.55 -14.23
N SER A 65 2.23 10.67 -14.59
CA SER A 65 3.22 10.71 -15.67
C SER A 65 4.65 10.41 -15.19
N ARG A 66 4.96 10.73 -13.93
CA ARG A 66 6.31 10.58 -13.37
C ARG A 66 6.29 10.00 -11.96
N VAL A 67 7.43 9.47 -11.53
CA VAL A 67 7.60 8.81 -10.22
C VAL A 67 7.56 9.82 -9.06
N GLU A 68 7.99 11.04 -9.34
CA GLU A 68 8.08 12.16 -8.41
C GLU A 68 6.75 12.90 -8.26
N ASP A 69 5.86 12.76 -9.26
CA ASP A 69 4.54 13.36 -9.23
C ASP A 69 3.75 12.78 -8.06
N LYS A 70 3.17 13.67 -7.23
CA LYS A 70 2.35 13.28 -6.09
C LYS A 70 1.22 12.36 -6.55
N PRO A 71 1.10 11.14 -6.00
CA PRO A 71 0.05 10.21 -6.38
C PRO A 71 -1.32 10.73 -5.93
N VAL A 72 -2.32 10.63 -6.81
CA VAL A 72 -3.71 10.95 -6.47
C VAL A 72 -4.38 9.66 -6.00
N VAL A 73 -4.54 9.52 -4.69
CA VAL A 73 -5.15 8.33 -4.08
C VAL A 73 -6.54 8.62 -3.54
N THR A 74 -7.40 7.62 -3.60
CA THR A 74 -8.71 7.58 -2.96
C THR A 74 -8.74 6.39 -2.02
N VAL A 75 -9.00 6.66 -0.75
CA VAL A 75 -9.14 5.63 0.29
C VAL A 75 -10.54 5.68 0.87
N ARG A 76 -11.19 4.52 0.97
CA ARG A 76 -12.45 4.35 1.71
C ARG A 76 -12.30 3.19 2.67
N SER A 77 -12.88 3.31 3.85
CA SER A 77 -12.80 2.26 4.87
C SER A 77 -14.04 2.26 5.73
N ASN A 78 -14.52 1.09 6.13
CA ASN A 78 -15.61 0.97 7.10
C ASN A 78 -15.17 1.26 8.55
N MET A 79 -13.87 1.42 8.79
CA MET A 79 -13.27 1.71 10.09
C MET A 79 -12.24 2.85 9.98
N PRO A 80 -12.00 3.63 11.05
CA PRO A 80 -10.99 4.67 11.00
C PRO A 80 -9.59 4.05 10.87
N LEU A 81 -8.76 4.60 9.99
CA LEU A 81 -7.35 4.21 9.86
C LEU A 81 -6.49 5.36 9.34
N THR A 82 -5.18 5.18 9.46
CA THR A 82 -4.19 6.09 8.87
C THR A 82 -3.55 5.45 7.65
N VAL A 83 -3.47 6.15 6.53
CA VAL A 83 -2.73 5.71 5.35
C VAL A 83 -1.52 6.61 5.14
N ARG A 84 -0.33 6.00 5.17
CA ARG A 84 0.95 6.67 4.89
C ARG A 84 1.33 6.37 3.45
N VAL A 85 1.16 7.34 2.58
CA VAL A 85 1.46 7.24 1.15
C VAL A 85 2.91 7.65 0.92
N LEU A 86 3.71 6.75 0.35
CA LEU A 86 5.12 6.96 0.03
C LEU A 86 5.30 6.95 -1.49
N TRP A 87 6.11 7.87 -2.03
CA TRP A 87 6.47 7.87 -3.45
C TRP A 87 7.87 8.48 -3.68
N GLY A 88 8.44 8.24 -4.85
CA GLY A 88 9.81 8.63 -5.22
C GLY A 88 10.73 7.42 -5.43
N HIS A 89 11.99 7.67 -5.81
CA HIS A 89 12.91 6.63 -6.29
C HIS A 89 13.42 5.62 -5.24
N ARG A 90 13.06 5.74 -3.95
CA ARG A 90 13.59 4.87 -2.86
C ARG A 90 12.56 4.31 -1.89
N ALA A 91 11.31 4.10 -2.29
CA ALA A 91 10.25 3.78 -1.33
C ALA A 91 10.34 2.39 -0.64
N HIS A 92 11.46 1.68 -0.83
CA HIS A 92 11.91 0.58 0.02
C HIS A 92 12.94 1.05 1.07
N ALA A 93 12.58 0.97 2.35
CA ALA A 93 13.54 0.90 3.44
C ALA A 93 13.06 -0.09 4.50
N GLU A 94 13.21 -1.40 4.27
CA GLU A 94 13.31 -2.41 5.33
C GLU A 94 14.23 -3.57 4.88
N GLY A 95 15.31 -3.80 5.63
CA GLY A 95 15.93 -5.13 5.79
C GLY A 95 17.14 -5.53 4.93
N GLY A 96 17.47 -4.85 3.84
CA GLY A 96 18.64 -5.17 3.01
C GLY A 96 19.78 -4.20 3.25
N VAL A 97 20.94 -4.69 3.72
CA VAL A 97 22.19 -3.91 3.70
C VAL A 97 22.46 -3.49 2.27
N ILE A 98 22.22 -2.21 1.98
CA ILE A 98 22.73 -1.53 0.81
C ILE A 98 23.94 -0.75 1.26
N SER A 99 25.13 -1.12 0.77
CA SER A 99 26.26 -0.22 0.76
C SER A 99 25.95 0.92 -0.21
N ALA A 100 25.15 1.88 0.23
CA ALA A 100 25.03 3.14 -0.48
C ALA A 100 26.35 3.89 -0.27
N SER A 101 27.06 4.16 -1.37
CA SER A 101 28.14 5.16 -1.36
C SER A 101 27.58 6.47 -0.79
N PRO A 102 28.28 7.16 0.14
CA PRO A 102 27.77 8.39 0.76
C PRO A 102 27.50 9.55 -0.22
N ASP A 103 28.03 9.45 -1.45
CA ASP A 103 28.07 10.55 -2.44
C ASP A 103 27.09 10.43 -3.62
N ALA A 104 26.18 9.44 -3.62
CA ALA A 104 25.12 9.41 -4.63
C ALA A 104 24.00 10.35 -4.20
N ASP A 105 23.72 11.40 -5.00
CA ASP A 105 22.56 12.28 -4.89
C ASP A 105 21.28 11.44 -4.64
N VAL A 106 20.88 11.32 -3.38
CA VAL A 106 19.82 10.41 -2.96
C VAL A 106 18.49 11.09 -3.32
N PRO A 107 17.70 10.56 -4.26
CA PRO A 107 16.46 11.22 -4.63
C PRO A 107 15.51 11.27 -3.43
N ALA A 108 14.79 12.37 -3.28
CA ALA A 108 13.90 12.59 -2.16
C ALA A 108 12.79 11.54 -2.12
N LEU A 109 12.60 10.94 -0.94
CA LEU A 109 11.40 10.20 -0.61
C LEU A 109 10.35 11.17 -0.12
N HIS A 110 9.18 11.10 -0.72
CA HIS A 110 8.05 11.91 -0.32
C HIS A 110 7.05 11.07 0.46
N GLU A 111 6.49 11.66 1.50
CA GLU A 111 5.49 11.04 2.37
C GLU A 111 4.28 11.97 2.54
N GLU A 112 3.09 11.38 2.51
CA GLU A 112 1.84 12.02 2.90
C GLU A 112 1.06 11.11 3.84
N VAL A 113 0.53 11.69 4.92
CA VAL A 113 -0.28 10.97 5.91
C VAL A 113 -1.73 11.38 5.73
N LEU A 114 -2.56 10.41 5.36
CA LEU A 114 -4.00 10.55 5.21
C LEU A 114 -4.70 9.93 6.41
N ARG A 115 -5.52 10.71 7.11
CA ARG A 115 -6.41 10.19 8.15
C ARG A 115 -7.76 9.89 7.51
N VAL A 116 -8.16 8.64 7.55
CA VAL A 116 -9.38 8.15 6.91
C VAL A 116 -10.40 7.87 8.00
N GLU A 117 -11.52 8.58 7.91
CA GLU A 117 -12.69 8.34 8.77
C GLU A 117 -13.51 7.15 8.23
N ALA A 118 -14.22 6.48 9.14
CA ALA A 118 -15.12 5.39 8.77
C ALA A 118 -16.23 5.90 7.83
N THR A 119 -16.35 5.29 6.66
CA THR A 119 -17.39 5.53 5.66
C THR A 119 -17.98 4.18 5.25
N PRO A 120 -19.31 4.05 5.17
CA PRO A 120 -19.94 2.82 4.70
C PRO A 120 -19.42 2.45 3.30
N ILE A 121 -18.86 1.25 3.16
CA ILE A 121 -18.54 0.65 1.87
C ILE A 121 -19.77 -0.17 1.48
N VAL A 122 -20.52 0.33 0.48
CA VAL A 122 -21.70 -0.35 -0.11
C VAL A 122 -21.24 -1.36 -1.15
#